data_AF-A0A9P1M3V7-F1
#
_entry.id   AF-A0A9P1M3V7-F1
#
_cell.length_a   1.000
_cell.length_b   1.000
_cell.length_c   1.000
_cell.angle_alpha   90.00
_cell.angle_beta   90.00
_cell.angle_gamma   90.00
#
_symmetry.space_group_name_H-M   'P 1'
#
loop_
_entity.id
_entity.type
_entity.pdbx_description
1 polymer ?
#
loop_
_entity_poly.entity_id
_entity_poly.type
_entity_poly.pdbx_seq_one_letter_code
_entity_poly.pdbx_strand_id
1 'polypeptide(L)'
;MARAVSENQLKLGSLNWRPPDATQQTPGTDEKKEKNGPPAVCEGQLDAMYSITISEDLLALQTLTASRNLLKVCGSLNADIIIELKTQPPNGAVDAGYIAYSASPDTGIMVPGGKGANQAVAAARLSGSSRKAEFVCQFGNDSHAGKLEKVLVDNGVEIKGSGRADKPSGQAFIFLEEDGSNSILIVGGSNVAWPKEVTSFARQIRSASAVLLQREIPEYINEAVAQVAFEAGVPVIQDVGGEERSFSDALGQLHLEPNHCKTFVFQSESMRSTKDSKEKVA
;
A
#
# COMPACT_ATOMS: atom_id res chain seq x y z
N MET A 1 27.64 9.98 -34.34
CA MET A 1 27.99 11.27 -33.70
C MET A 1 27.37 11.29 -32.32
N ALA A 2 28.20 11.12 -31.30
CA ALA A 2 27.81 11.23 -29.90
C ALA A 2 27.62 12.71 -29.52
N ARG A 3 26.60 13.01 -28.73
CA ARG A 3 26.57 14.21 -27.89
C ARG A 3 26.10 13.80 -26.50
N ALA A 4 27.03 13.93 -25.56
CA ALA A 4 26.79 13.86 -24.14
C ALA A 4 25.85 15.00 -23.70
N VAL A 5 24.91 14.71 -22.81
CA VAL A 5 24.21 15.70 -22.01
C VAL A 5 24.44 15.33 -20.54
N SER A 6 24.84 16.36 -19.80
CA SER A 6 25.50 16.37 -18.50
C SER A 6 24.63 15.89 -17.33
N GLU A 7 25.32 15.37 -16.32
CA GLU A 7 24.85 15.20 -14.95
C GLU A 7 24.14 16.48 -14.47
N ASN A 8 22.86 16.36 -14.12
CA ASN A 8 22.16 17.39 -13.36
C ASN A 8 21.63 16.76 -12.08
N GLN A 9 22.18 17.24 -10.96
CA GLN A 9 21.80 16.87 -9.62
C GLN A 9 20.35 17.27 -9.35
N LEU A 10 19.48 16.28 -9.14
CA LEU A 10 18.14 16.51 -8.59
C LEU A 10 18.29 16.85 -7.09
N LYS A 11 18.27 18.14 -6.78
CA LYS A 11 17.99 18.62 -5.42
C LYS A 11 16.52 18.30 -5.11
N LEU A 12 16.28 17.34 -4.22
CA LEU A 12 14.98 17.13 -3.59
C LEU A 12 14.65 18.36 -2.73
N GLY A 13 13.77 19.23 -3.24
CA GLY A 13 13.19 20.33 -2.47
C GLY A 13 12.25 19.77 -1.40
N SER A 14 12.45 20.19 -0.15
CA SER A 14 11.56 19.90 0.97
C SER A 14 10.17 20.50 0.72
N LEU A 15 9.16 19.67 0.42
CA LEU A 15 7.76 20.09 0.44
C LEU A 15 7.27 20.05 1.89
N ASN A 16 7.07 21.23 2.48
CA ASN A 16 6.35 21.37 3.74
C ASN A 16 4.85 21.23 3.46
N TRP A 17 4.29 20.07 3.80
CA TRP A 17 2.84 19.84 3.84
C TRP A 17 2.25 20.49 5.11
N ARG A 18 1.13 21.21 4.99
CA ARG A 18 0.34 21.72 6.12
C ARG A 18 -1.03 21.05 6.10
N PRO A 19 -1.55 20.56 7.24
CA PRO A 19 -2.91 20.03 7.31
C PRO A 19 -3.96 21.15 7.12
N PRO A 20 -5.18 20.83 6.63
CA PRO A 20 -6.26 21.82 6.50
C PRO A 20 -6.82 22.23 7.86
N ASP A 21 -7.10 23.52 8.04
CA ASP A 21 -7.64 24.10 9.28
C ASP A 21 -8.98 23.45 9.69
N ALA A 22 -9.02 22.92 10.91
CA ALA A 22 -10.23 22.40 11.55
C ALA A 22 -11.20 23.56 11.89
N THR A 23 -12.20 23.73 11.02
CA THR A 23 -13.56 24.27 11.23
C THR A 23 -13.82 25.35 12.29
N GLN A 24 -14.40 26.45 11.79
CA GLN A 24 -15.18 27.45 12.51
C GLN A 24 -16.12 26.83 13.58
N GLN A 25 -15.95 27.25 14.84
CA GLN A 25 -16.91 27.02 15.92
C GLN A 25 -18.01 28.09 15.92
N THR A 26 -19.27 27.69 16.07
CA THR A 26 -20.36 28.51 16.63
C THR A 26 -20.75 27.98 18.02
N PRO A 27 -21.18 28.83 18.98
CA PRO A 27 -21.18 28.47 20.40
C PRO A 27 -22.56 28.12 21.01
N GLY A 28 -22.52 27.31 22.07
CA GLY A 28 -23.56 27.15 23.12
C GLY A 28 -24.07 25.70 23.26
N THR A 29 -24.22 25.06 24.41
CA THR A 29 -24.06 25.38 25.86
C THR A 29 -24.03 24.04 26.62
N ASP A 30 -23.23 23.97 27.70
CA ASP A 30 -23.30 23.12 28.90
C ASP A 30 -23.80 21.66 28.85
N GLU A 31 -22.92 20.70 29.21
CA GLU A 31 -23.03 19.93 30.46
C GLU A 31 -21.85 18.94 30.67
N LYS A 32 -21.46 18.79 31.94
CA LYS A 32 -20.35 18.00 32.46
C LYS A 32 -20.48 16.49 32.21
N LYS A 33 -19.37 15.83 31.85
CA LYS A 33 -19.03 14.46 32.27
C LYS A 33 -17.52 14.21 32.17
N GLU A 34 -16.86 14.14 33.33
CA GLU A 34 -15.54 13.50 33.46
C GLU A 34 -15.67 12.00 33.14
N LYS A 35 -14.85 11.52 32.20
CA LYS A 35 -14.43 10.12 32.16
C LYS A 35 -12.95 10.07 31.74
N ASN A 36 -12.14 9.48 32.61
CA ASN A 36 -10.75 9.10 32.38
C ASN A 36 -10.63 8.27 31.08
N GLY A 37 -10.16 8.90 30.01
CA GLY A 37 -9.59 8.22 28.85
C GLY A 37 -8.07 8.07 29.04
N PRO A 38 -7.40 7.15 28.30
CA PRO A 38 -5.94 7.11 28.27
C PRO A 38 -5.38 8.49 27.85
N PRO A 39 -4.18 8.88 28.32
CA PRO A 39 -3.66 10.21 28.07
C PRO A 39 -3.62 10.47 26.56
N ALA A 40 -4.19 11.60 26.15
CA ALA A 40 -4.10 12.07 24.77
C ALA A 40 -2.62 12.13 24.38
N VAL A 41 -2.24 11.34 23.39
CA VAL A 41 -0.93 11.47 22.75
C VAL A 41 -0.94 12.83 22.05
N CYS A 42 -0.17 13.78 22.59
CA CYS A 42 -0.07 15.13 22.02
C CYS A 42 0.42 15.06 20.57
N GLU A 43 -0.15 15.85 19.67
CA GLU A 43 0.25 15.94 18.24
C GLU A 43 1.77 16.08 18.04
N GLY A 44 2.49 16.67 19.00
CA GLY A 44 3.96 16.77 18.98
C GLY A 44 4.74 15.45 19.15
N GLN A 45 4.12 14.36 19.64
CA GLN A 45 4.77 13.03 19.71
C GLN A 45 4.72 12.30 18.37
N LEU A 46 3.77 12.62 17.49
CA LEU A 46 3.70 12.04 16.14
C LEU A 46 4.69 12.74 15.20
N ASP A 47 4.86 14.06 15.29
CA ASP A 47 5.84 14.80 14.48
C ASP A 47 7.31 14.42 14.80
N ALA A 48 7.62 14.13 16.07
CA ALA A 48 8.93 13.61 16.45
C ALA A 48 9.20 12.18 15.94
N MET A 49 8.15 11.44 15.60
CA MET A 49 8.22 10.09 15.01
C MET A 49 8.45 10.14 13.49
N TYR A 50 7.98 11.20 12.82
CA TYR A 50 8.08 11.39 11.37
C TYR A 50 9.35 12.13 10.92
N SER A 51 10.11 12.76 11.82
CA SER A 51 11.33 13.51 11.49
C SER A 51 12.64 12.81 11.87
N ILE A 52 12.61 11.54 12.27
CA ILE A 52 13.85 10.75 12.44
C ILE A 52 14.52 10.67 11.07
N THR A 53 15.75 11.14 11.02
CA THR A 53 16.40 11.63 9.81
C THR A 53 16.59 10.49 8.81
N ILE A 54 15.89 10.59 7.66
CA ILE A 54 15.90 9.65 6.52
C ILE A 54 17.33 9.16 6.16
N SER A 55 18.39 9.92 6.45
CA SER A 55 19.78 9.58 6.13
C SER A 55 20.41 8.48 6.99
N GLU A 56 20.25 8.50 8.33
CA GLU A 56 20.92 7.50 9.20
C GLU A 56 20.23 6.13 9.11
N ASP A 57 18.93 6.18 8.89
CA ASP A 57 18.05 5.03 8.79
C ASP A 57 18.16 4.32 7.44
N LEU A 58 18.35 5.07 6.34
CA LEU A 58 18.73 4.47 5.05
C LEU A 58 20.07 3.74 5.13
N LEU A 59 21.06 4.32 5.82
CA LEU A 59 22.39 3.72 5.94
C LEU A 59 22.34 2.42 6.76
N ALA A 60 21.53 2.40 7.82
CA ALA A 60 21.27 1.19 8.58
C ALA A 60 20.51 0.13 7.77
N LEU A 61 19.52 0.53 6.97
CA LEU A 61 18.85 -0.36 6.00
C LEU A 61 19.85 -0.94 5.00
N GLN A 62 20.70 -0.11 4.41
CA GLN A 62 21.73 -0.54 3.47
C GLN A 62 22.68 -1.56 4.12
N THR A 63 23.08 -1.33 5.37
CA THR A 63 23.96 -2.21 6.13
C THR A 63 23.29 -3.54 6.50
N LEU A 64 22.05 -3.50 7.01
CA LEU A 64 21.27 -4.69 7.38
C LEU A 64 20.89 -5.54 6.16
N THR A 65 20.59 -4.88 5.04
CA THR A 65 20.24 -5.54 3.78
C THR A 65 21.45 -5.97 2.94
N ALA A 66 22.69 -5.66 3.34
CA ALA A 66 23.89 -6.02 2.57
C ALA A 66 24.21 -7.53 2.58
N SER A 67 23.74 -8.26 3.60
CA SER A 67 24.04 -9.70 3.78
C SER A 67 23.03 -10.65 3.13
N ARG A 68 21.88 -10.13 2.70
CA ARG A 68 20.75 -10.87 2.12
C ARG A 68 20.28 -10.12 0.88
N ASN A 69 19.89 -10.83 -0.18
CA ASN A 69 19.51 -10.19 -1.45
C ASN A 69 18.01 -10.33 -1.78
N LEU A 70 17.13 -10.39 -0.78
CA LEU A 70 15.72 -10.68 -0.96
C LEU A 70 14.83 -9.61 -0.29
N LEU A 71 14.05 -8.88 -1.09
CA LEU A 71 12.90 -8.13 -0.57
C LEU A 71 11.67 -9.02 -0.60
N LYS A 72 11.04 -9.19 0.56
CA LYS A 72 9.76 -9.90 0.69
C LYS A 72 8.64 -8.87 0.70
N VAL A 73 7.72 -8.93 -0.25
CA VAL A 73 6.49 -8.14 -0.25
C VAL A 73 5.34 -9.03 0.20
N CYS A 74 4.50 -8.55 1.12
CA CYS A 74 3.26 -9.23 1.52
C CYS A 74 2.08 -8.31 1.28
N GLY A 75 1.15 -8.71 0.42
CA GLY A 75 0.04 -7.81 0.14
C GLY A 75 -0.98 -8.18 -0.91
N SER A 76 -1.74 -7.15 -1.29
CA SER A 76 -2.89 -7.24 -2.17
C SER A 76 -2.50 -7.48 -3.63
N LEU A 77 -3.36 -8.21 -4.32
CA LEU A 77 -3.34 -8.42 -5.75
C LEU A 77 -4.77 -8.22 -6.27
N ASN A 78 -4.96 -7.25 -7.15
CA ASN A 78 -6.27 -6.89 -7.69
C ASN A 78 -6.35 -7.08 -9.20
N ALA A 79 -7.54 -7.41 -9.67
CA ALA A 79 -8.00 -7.12 -11.02
C ALA A 79 -8.69 -5.75 -11.02
N ASP A 80 -8.01 -4.74 -11.54
CA ASP A 80 -8.53 -3.38 -11.61
C ASP A 80 -9.36 -3.24 -12.89
N ILE A 81 -10.65 -2.98 -12.76
CA ILE A 81 -11.62 -2.85 -13.85
C ILE A 81 -11.92 -1.37 -14.02
N ILE A 82 -11.53 -0.83 -15.18
CA ILE A 82 -11.68 0.60 -15.50
C ILE A 82 -13.03 0.81 -16.17
N ILE A 83 -13.87 1.64 -15.59
CA ILE A 83 -15.21 1.98 -16.07
C ILE A 83 -15.26 3.49 -16.31
N GLU A 84 -15.42 3.88 -17.56
CA GLU A 84 -15.58 5.27 -17.96
C GLU A 84 -17.06 5.62 -17.86
N LEU A 85 -17.39 6.65 -17.12
CA LEU A 85 -18.75 7.13 -16.94
C LEU A 85 -18.82 8.58 -17.37
N LYS A 86 -20.00 9.01 -17.85
CA LYS A 86 -20.21 10.43 -18.09
C LYS A 86 -20.18 11.23 -16.78
N THR A 87 -20.90 10.72 -15.80
CA THR A 87 -20.97 11.25 -14.43
C THR A 87 -21.27 10.10 -13.47
N GLN A 88 -20.74 10.19 -12.25
CA GLN A 88 -21.06 9.23 -11.19
C GLN A 88 -22.41 9.56 -10.51
N PRO A 89 -22.98 8.59 -9.76
CA PRO A 89 -24.17 8.87 -8.97
C PRO A 89 -23.87 9.99 -7.97
N PRO A 90 -24.72 11.04 -7.88
CA PRO A 90 -24.56 12.03 -6.83
C PRO A 90 -24.78 11.38 -5.46
N ASN A 91 -24.15 11.95 -4.43
CA ASN A 91 -24.32 11.50 -3.04
C ASN A 91 -25.81 11.42 -2.67
N GLY A 92 -26.25 10.27 -2.16
CA GLY A 92 -27.66 10.03 -1.79
C GLY A 92 -28.55 9.45 -2.90
N ALA A 93 -28.06 9.29 -4.14
CA ALA A 93 -28.82 8.67 -5.22
C ALA A 93 -29.13 7.17 -5.02
N VAL A 94 -28.47 6.52 -4.04
CA VAL A 94 -28.68 5.11 -3.69
C VAL A 94 -30.10 4.81 -3.22
N ASP A 95 -30.76 5.75 -2.55
CA ASP A 95 -32.12 5.54 -2.01
C ASP A 95 -33.20 5.54 -3.11
N ALA A 96 -32.93 6.16 -4.25
CA ALA A 96 -33.84 6.23 -5.39
C ALA A 96 -33.57 5.16 -6.46
N GLY A 97 -32.46 4.41 -6.33
CA GLY A 97 -31.91 3.60 -7.41
C GLY A 97 -31.31 4.47 -8.52
N TYR A 98 -30.05 4.23 -8.84
CA TYR A 98 -29.35 4.97 -9.90
C TYR A 98 -28.76 4.00 -10.92
N ILE A 99 -29.03 4.25 -12.20
CA ILE A 99 -28.44 3.49 -13.31
C ILE A 99 -27.40 4.39 -13.98
N ALA A 100 -26.15 3.98 -13.90
CA ALA A 100 -25.05 4.56 -14.68
C ALA A 100 -24.93 3.80 -16.01
N TYR A 101 -24.81 4.52 -17.12
CA TYR A 101 -24.55 3.94 -18.44
C TYR A 101 -23.24 4.50 -19.00
N SER A 102 -22.40 3.61 -19.53
CA SER A 102 -21.23 3.99 -20.32
C SER A 102 -21.48 3.70 -21.79
N ALA A 103 -21.24 4.71 -22.63
CA ALA A 103 -21.27 4.57 -24.08
C ALA A 103 -19.86 4.35 -24.68
N SER A 104 -18.82 4.33 -23.85
CA SER A 104 -17.44 4.22 -24.31
C SER A 104 -17.16 2.79 -24.80
N PRO A 105 -16.66 2.59 -26.03
CA PRO A 105 -16.37 1.25 -26.56
C PRO A 105 -15.12 0.63 -25.92
N ASP A 106 -14.23 1.45 -25.35
CA ASP A 106 -12.94 1.03 -24.79
C ASP A 106 -12.97 0.97 -23.25
N THR A 107 -14.15 0.72 -22.67
CA THR A 107 -14.36 0.64 -21.22
C THR A 107 -14.53 -0.80 -20.72
N GLY A 108 -14.51 -1.00 -19.40
CA GLY A 108 -14.58 -2.32 -18.76
C GLY A 108 -13.28 -3.12 -18.90
N ILE A 109 -12.18 -2.46 -19.25
CA ILE A 109 -10.87 -3.09 -19.41
C ILE A 109 -10.36 -3.48 -18.03
N MET A 110 -9.89 -4.73 -17.92
CA MET A 110 -9.21 -5.23 -16.73
C MET A 110 -7.70 -5.08 -16.89
N VAL A 111 -7.07 -4.43 -15.90
CA VAL A 111 -5.62 -4.34 -15.74
C VAL A 111 -5.18 -4.98 -14.42
N PRO A 112 -4.00 -5.59 -14.34
CA PRO A 112 -3.44 -6.06 -13.08
C PRO A 112 -3.14 -4.89 -12.15
N GLY A 113 -3.50 -5.00 -10.89
CA GLY A 113 -3.29 -3.97 -9.88
C GLY A 113 -3.13 -4.52 -8.46
N GLY A 114 -3.43 -3.67 -7.48
CA GLY A 114 -3.18 -3.91 -6.06
C GLY A 114 -1.83 -3.38 -5.60
N LYS A 115 -1.80 -2.73 -4.44
CA LYS A 115 -0.57 -2.10 -3.91
C LYS A 115 0.56 -3.10 -3.73
N GLY A 116 0.28 -4.28 -3.17
CA GLY A 116 1.31 -5.31 -2.96
C GLY A 116 1.93 -5.79 -4.27
N ALA A 117 1.10 -6.06 -5.28
CA ALA A 117 1.55 -6.48 -6.60
C ALA A 117 2.39 -5.39 -7.29
N ASN A 118 1.94 -4.14 -7.27
CA ASN A 118 2.66 -3.01 -7.85
C ASN A 118 4.04 -2.81 -7.20
N GLN A 119 4.10 -2.88 -5.87
CA GLN A 119 5.36 -2.80 -5.13
C GLN A 119 6.31 -3.96 -5.46
N ALA A 120 5.80 -5.19 -5.56
CA ALA A 120 6.62 -6.36 -5.90
C ALA A 120 7.19 -6.30 -7.32
N VAL A 121 6.38 -5.87 -8.29
CA VAL A 121 6.82 -5.65 -9.68
C VAL A 121 7.85 -4.52 -9.75
N ALA A 122 7.61 -3.41 -9.05
CA ALA A 122 8.56 -2.31 -8.98
C ALA A 122 9.90 -2.76 -8.38
N ALA A 123 9.86 -3.51 -7.28
CA ALA A 123 11.04 -4.08 -6.66
C ALA A 123 11.82 -4.97 -7.64
N ALA A 124 11.16 -5.91 -8.31
CA ALA A 124 11.78 -6.81 -9.28
C ALA A 124 12.48 -6.03 -10.40
N ARG A 125 11.78 -5.04 -10.98
CA ARG A 125 12.31 -4.19 -12.07
C ARG A 125 13.51 -3.34 -11.63
N LEU A 126 13.46 -2.73 -10.45
CA LEU A 126 14.54 -1.89 -9.92
C LEU A 126 15.77 -2.72 -9.53
N SER A 127 15.57 -3.95 -9.04
CA SER A 127 16.67 -4.80 -8.59
C SER A 127 17.47 -5.47 -9.70
N GLY A 128 16.92 -5.58 -10.91
CA GLY A 128 17.52 -6.35 -12.00
C GLY A 128 17.90 -7.76 -11.55
N SER A 129 19.11 -8.22 -11.88
CA SER A 129 19.63 -9.52 -11.45
C SER A 129 20.28 -9.53 -10.06
N SER A 130 20.40 -8.37 -9.42
CA SER A 130 21.22 -8.19 -8.21
C SER A 130 20.50 -8.50 -6.90
N ARG A 131 19.16 -8.35 -6.89
CA ARG A 131 18.30 -8.71 -5.76
C ARG A 131 17.04 -9.39 -6.27
N LYS A 132 16.45 -10.24 -5.45
CA LYS A 132 15.20 -10.94 -5.72
C LYS A 132 14.05 -10.20 -5.05
N ALA A 133 12.91 -10.16 -5.72
CA ALA A 133 11.64 -9.78 -5.12
C ALA A 133 10.77 -11.04 -5.00
N GLU A 134 10.46 -11.43 -3.77
CA GLU A 134 9.44 -12.46 -3.53
C GLU A 134 8.14 -11.80 -3.06
N PHE A 135 7.02 -12.19 -3.65
CA PHE A 135 5.70 -11.71 -3.27
C PHE A 135 4.88 -12.83 -2.64
N VAL A 136 4.21 -12.51 -1.54
CA VAL A 136 3.22 -13.38 -0.90
C VAL A 136 1.87 -12.68 -0.94
N CYS A 137 0.90 -13.36 -1.54
CA CYS A 137 -0.48 -12.90 -1.68
C CYS A 137 -1.45 -14.08 -1.61
N GLN A 138 -2.75 -13.79 -1.71
CA GLN A 138 -3.80 -14.80 -1.92
C GLN A 138 -4.37 -14.65 -3.32
N PHE A 139 -4.19 -15.66 -4.17
CA PHE A 139 -4.86 -15.74 -5.46
C PHE A 139 -6.31 -16.17 -5.29
N GLY A 140 -7.20 -15.63 -6.12
CA GLY A 140 -8.58 -16.10 -6.21
C GLY A 140 -8.73 -17.40 -7.01
N ASN A 141 -9.97 -17.85 -7.12
CA ASN A 141 -10.40 -19.03 -7.90
C ASN A 141 -11.12 -18.66 -9.22
N ASP A 142 -11.08 -17.38 -9.61
CA ASP A 142 -11.77 -16.86 -10.80
C ASP A 142 -10.87 -16.83 -12.06
N SER A 143 -11.45 -16.36 -13.17
CA SER A 143 -10.75 -16.24 -14.45
C SER A 143 -9.65 -15.17 -14.47
N HIS A 144 -9.59 -14.27 -13.47
CA HIS A 144 -8.54 -13.27 -13.38
C HIS A 144 -7.25 -13.85 -12.80
N ALA A 145 -7.35 -14.82 -11.89
CA ALA A 145 -6.22 -15.38 -11.15
C ALA A 145 -5.03 -15.77 -12.04
N GLY A 146 -5.28 -16.49 -13.15
CA GLY A 146 -4.22 -16.90 -14.08
C GLY A 146 -3.52 -15.72 -14.79
N LYS A 147 -4.26 -14.66 -15.14
CA LYS A 147 -3.69 -13.46 -15.75
C LYS A 147 -2.84 -12.68 -14.74
N LEU A 148 -3.33 -12.56 -13.51
CA LEU A 148 -2.64 -11.87 -12.42
C LEU A 148 -1.33 -12.58 -12.05
N GLU A 149 -1.37 -13.92 -11.92
CA GLU A 149 -0.19 -14.75 -11.68
C GLU A 149 0.85 -14.61 -12.80
N LYS A 150 0.40 -14.69 -14.06
CA LYS A 150 1.28 -14.55 -15.22
C LYS A 150 2.00 -13.20 -15.23
N VAL A 151 1.31 -12.10 -14.92
CA VAL A 151 1.92 -10.76 -14.90
C VAL A 151 3.02 -10.66 -13.85
N LEU A 152 2.84 -11.25 -12.68
CA LEU A 152 3.89 -11.29 -11.65
C LEU A 152 5.13 -12.05 -12.14
N VAL A 153 4.92 -13.25 -12.69
CA VAL A 153 6.02 -14.11 -13.19
C VAL A 153 6.75 -13.46 -14.36
N ASP A 154 6.02 -12.88 -15.33
CA ASP A 154 6.60 -12.20 -16.48
C ASP A 154 7.45 -10.97 -16.08
N ASN A 155 7.16 -10.38 -14.92
CA ASN A 155 7.95 -9.28 -14.34
C ASN A 155 9.06 -9.74 -13.40
N GLY A 156 9.34 -11.04 -13.31
CA GLY A 156 10.43 -11.59 -12.48
C GLY A 156 10.13 -11.63 -10.99
N VAL A 157 8.85 -11.56 -10.60
CA VAL A 157 8.44 -11.69 -9.19
C VAL A 157 8.32 -13.17 -8.83
N GLU A 158 9.03 -13.59 -7.78
CA GLU A 158 8.91 -14.95 -7.25
C GLU A 158 7.69 -15.05 -6.29
N ILE A 159 6.68 -15.84 -6.62
CA ILE A 159 5.41 -15.93 -5.84
C ILE A 159 5.42 -17.03 -4.76
N LYS A 160 6.60 -17.32 -4.20
CA LYS A 160 6.79 -18.43 -3.26
C LYS A 160 6.13 -18.14 -1.91
N GLY A 161 5.19 -19.00 -1.53
CA GLY A 161 4.44 -18.89 -0.28
C GLY A 161 3.07 -18.23 -0.44
N SER A 162 2.72 -17.75 -1.65
CA SER A 162 1.37 -17.30 -1.96
C SER A 162 0.36 -18.43 -1.83
N GLY A 163 -0.82 -18.11 -1.32
CA GLY A 163 -1.93 -19.04 -1.18
C GLY A 163 -2.95 -18.91 -2.30
N ARG A 164 -3.94 -19.81 -2.28
CA ARG A 164 -5.15 -19.73 -3.10
C ARG A 164 -6.34 -19.79 -2.15
N ALA A 165 -7.24 -18.83 -2.28
CA ALA A 165 -8.49 -18.78 -1.52
C ALA A 165 -9.65 -19.26 -2.39
N ASP A 166 -10.63 -19.92 -1.77
CA ASP A 166 -11.91 -20.24 -2.41
C ASP A 166 -12.83 -19.00 -2.45
N LYS A 167 -12.33 -17.95 -3.09
CA LYS A 167 -12.94 -16.62 -3.24
C LYS A 167 -12.49 -16.01 -4.59
N PRO A 168 -13.26 -15.08 -5.16
CA PRO A 168 -12.79 -14.29 -6.30
C PRO A 168 -11.51 -13.53 -5.96
N SER A 169 -10.72 -13.19 -6.97
CA SER A 169 -9.57 -12.30 -6.84
C SER A 169 -10.02 -10.96 -6.25
N GLY A 170 -9.12 -10.28 -5.53
CA GLY A 170 -9.33 -8.87 -5.20
C GLY A 170 -9.61 -8.08 -6.47
N GLN A 171 -10.46 -7.07 -6.37
CA GLN A 171 -10.87 -6.25 -7.50
C GLN A 171 -10.91 -4.78 -7.09
N ALA A 172 -10.62 -3.90 -8.03
CA ALA A 172 -10.91 -2.48 -7.89
C ALA A 172 -11.75 -2.03 -9.08
N PHE A 173 -12.89 -1.40 -8.83
CA PHE A 173 -13.68 -0.75 -9.88
C PHE A 173 -13.29 0.72 -9.90
N ILE A 174 -12.56 1.10 -10.95
CA ILE A 174 -12.04 2.45 -11.13
C ILE A 174 -13.01 3.17 -12.05
N PHE A 175 -13.77 4.10 -11.49
CA PHE A 175 -14.67 4.95 -12.25
C PHE A 175 -13.91 6.20 -12.70
N LEU A 176 -13.95 6.50 -14.00
CA LEU A 176 -13.36 7.68 -14.60
C LEU A 176 -14.47 8.54 -15.21
N GLU A 177 -14.59 9.80 -14.78
CA GLU A 177 -15.52 10.76 -15.38
C GLU A 177 -14.88 11.57 -16.51
N GLU A 178 -15.72 12.17 -17.37
CA GLU A 178 -15.28 13.02 -18.49
C GLU A 178 -14.42 14.22 -18.03
N ASP A 179 -14.61 14.72 -16.80
CA ASP A 179 -13.86 15.84 -16.24
C ASP A 179 -12.46 15.45 -15.70
N GLY A 180 -12.14 14.15 -15.76
CA GLY A 180 -10.89 13.56 -15.28
C GLY A 180 -10.88 13.22 -13.78
N SER A 181 -12.00 13.40 -13.08
CA SER A 181 -12.18 12.87 -11.73
C SER A 181 -12.23 11.35 -11.73
N ASN A 182 -11.82 10.75 -10.61
CA ASN A 182 -11.92 9.32 -10.43
C ASN A 182 -12.45 8.96 -9.04
N SER A 183 -13.05 7.78 -8.96
CA SER A 183 -13.28 7.12 -7.68
C SER A 183 -13.04 5.62 -7.82
N ILE A 184 -12.71 5.00 -6.71
CA ILE A 184 -12.26 3.61 -6.68
C ILE A 184 -13.08 2.87 -5.64
N LEU A 185 -13.80 1.83 -6.08
CA LEU A 185 -14.43 0.86 -5.21
C LEU A 185 -13.54 -0.38 -5.12
N ILE A 186 -13.00 -0.66 -3.93
CA ILE A 186 -12.18 -1.84 -3.69
C ILE A 186 -13.06 -2.97 -3.16
N VAL A 187 -12.94 -4.14 -3.76
CA VAL A 187 -13.55 -5.40 -3.32
C VAL A 187 -12.43 -6.34 -2.89
N GLY A 188 -12.35 -6.63 -1.59
CA GLY A 188 -11.23 -7.36 -1.01
C GLY A 188 -11.02 -8.77 -1.59
N GLY A 189 -12.09 -9.51 -1.87
CA GLY A 189 -11.99 -10.86 -2.47
C GLY A 189 -10.99 -11.76 -1.73
N SER A 190 -10.08 -12.38 -2.47
CA SER A 190 -9.01 -13.22 -1.94
C SER A 190 -8.06 -12.46 -1.00
N ASN A 191 -7.89 -11.13 -1.17
CA ASN A 191 -6.99 -10.33 -0.33
C ASN A 191 -7.43 -10.25 1.13
N VAL A 192 -8.70 -10.52 1.45
CA VAL A 192 -9.20 -10.62 2.85
C VAL A 192 -9.35 -12.06 3.33
N ALA A 193 -9.14 -13.04 2.46
CA ALA A 193 -9.35 -14.46 2.73
C ALA A 193 -8.03 -15.19 3.06
N TRP A 194 -7.25 -14.60 3.96
CA TRP A 194 -6.00 -15.22 4.42
C TRP A 194 -6.25 -16.28 5.50
N PRO A 195 -5.39 -17.31 5.60
CA PRO A 195 -5.37 -18.16 6.79
C PRO A 195 -4.97 -17.34 8.02
N LYS A 196 -5.47 -17.72 9.19
CA LYS A 196 -5.16 -17.03 10.46
C LYS A 196 -3.68 -17.06 10.84
N GLU A 197 -2.94 -18.04 10.34
CA GLU A 197 -1.52 -18.22 10.64
C GLU A 197 -0.67 -18.05 9.38
N VAL A 198 0.48 -17.38 9.52
CA VAL A 198 1.46 -17.12 8.45
C VAL A 198 2.55 -18.21 8.35
N THR A 199 2.29 -19.39 8.90
CA THR A 199 3.28 -20.47 9.06
C THR A 199 3.86 -20.96 7.74
N SER A 200 3.06 -20.95 6.66
CA SER A 200 3.46 -21.45 5.34
C SER A 200 4.58 -20.64 4.66
N PHE A 201 4.78 -19.38 5.06
CA PHE A 201 5.81 -18.50 4.51
C PHE A 201 6.71 -17.83 5.56
N ALA A 202 6.61 -18.24 6.82
CA ALA A 202 7.44 -17.72 7.91
C ALA A 202 8.94 -17.94 7.68
N ARG A 203 9.34 -19.03 7.01
CA ARG A 203 10.76 -19.25 6.67
C ARG A 203 11.28 -18.18 5.71
N GLN A 204 10.46 -17.80 4.73
CA GLN A 204 10.79 -16.82 3.71
C GLN A 204 10.94 -15.42 4.31
N ILE A 205 10.12 -15.08 5.32
CA ILE A 205 10.27 -13.84 6.10
C ILE A 205 11.63 -13.83 6.80
N ARG A 206 11.97 -14.90 7.53
CA ARG A 206 13.23 -14.98 8.30
C ARG A 206 14.49 -14.87 7.45
N SER A 207 14.42 -15.28 6.18
CA SER A 207 15.53 -15.18 5.23
C SER A 207 15.57 -13.88 4.44
N ALA A 208 14.57 -13.00 4.57
CA ALA A 208 14.52 -11.75 3.83
C ALA A 208 15.52 -10.72 4.38
N SER A 209 15.92 -9.80 3.51
CA SER A 209 16.69 -8.61 3.86
C SER A 209 15.81 -7.54 4.51
N ALA A 210 14.56 -7.46 4.03
CA ALA A 210 13.52 -6.61 4.56
C ALA A 210 12.15 -7.17 4.12
N VAL A 211 11.10 -6.79 4.83
CA VAL A 211 9.71 -7.06 4.47
C VAL A 211 9.01 -5.74 4.15
N LEU A 212 8.21 -5.71 3.07
CA LEU A 212 7.35 -4.60 2.70
C LEU A 212 5.87 -5.00 2.87
N LEU A 213 5.14 -4.19 3.63
CA LEU A 213 3.72 -4.33 3.96
C LEU A 213 2.91 -3.14 3.44
N GLN A 214 1.59 -3.30 3.36
CA GLN A 214 0.63 -2.28 2.93
C GLN A 214 -0.74 -2.49 3.61
N ARG A 215 -1.75 -1.65 3.34
CA ARG A 215 -3.06 -1.67 4.05
C ARG A 215 -4.26 -2.13 3.23
N GLU A 216 -4.06 -3.01 2.25
CA GLU A 216 -5.13 -3.64 1.45
C GLU A 216 -5.31 -5.15 1.77
N ILE A 217 -4.72 -5.60 2.88
CA ILE A 217 -4.94 -6.93 3.47
C ILE A 217 -5.35 -6.79 4.95
N PRO A 218 -5.90 -7.84 5.59
CA PRO A 218 -6.28 -7.77 7.00
C PRO A 218 -5.11 -7.43 7.92
N GLU A 219 -5.35 -6.56 8.91
CA GLU A 219 -4.30 -6.08 9.83
C GLU A 219 -3.62 -7.24 10.58
N TYR A 220 -4.38 -8.27 10.96
CA TYR A 220 -3.83 -9.44 11.64
C TYR A 220 -2.75 -10.17 10.83
N ILE A 221 -2.76 -10.06 9.50
CA ILE A 221 -1.69 -10.61 8.65
C ILE A 221 -0.46 -9.71 8.73
N ASN A 222 -0.61 -8.40 8.64
CA ASN A 222 0.50 -7.46 8.80
C ASN A 222 1.17 -7.65 10.17
N GLU A 223 0.38 -7.77 11.24
CA GLU A 223 0.85 -8.09 12.59
C GLU A 223 1.64 -9.40 12.63
N ALA A 224 1.07 -10.48 12.12
CA ALA A 224 1.72 -11.79 12.16
C ALA A 224 3.04 -11.80 11.36
N VAL A 225 3.09 -11.10 10.22
CA VAL A 225 4.32 -10.97 9.42
C VAL A 225 5.35 -10.10 10.14
N ALA A 226 4.94 -8.96 10.69
CA ALA A 226 5.81 -8.07 11.44
C ALA A 226 6.40 -8.75 12.68
N GLN A 227 5.60 -9.56 13.38
CA GLN A 227 6.05 -10.34 14.53
C GLN A 227 7.15 -11.34 14.14
N VAL A 228 6.96 -12.10 13.05
CA VAL A 228 7.99 -13.05 12.56
C VAL A 228 9.26 -12.32 12.11
N ALA A 229 9.10 -11.14 11.49
CA ALA A 229 10.24 -10.33 11.06
C ALA A 229 11.01 -9.79 12.26
N PHE A 230 10.30 -9.30 13.29
CA PHE A 230 10.86 -8.82 14.55
C PHE A 230 11.68 -9.90 15.26
N GLU A 231 11.12 -11.10 15.44
CA GLU A 231 11.82 -12.25 16.03
C GLU A 231 13.10 -12.64 15.29
N ALA A 232 13.18 -12.33 13.99
CA ALA A 232 14.29 -12.69 13.12
C ALA A 232 15.27 -11.54 12.87
N GLY A 233 15.05 -10.36 13.48
CA GLY A 233 15.83 -9.15 13.22
C GLY A 233 15.75 -8.66 11.77
N VAL A 234 14.65 -8.95 11.07
CA VAL A 234 14.40 -8.54 9.68
C VAL A 234 13.65 -7.21 9.67
N PRO A 235 14.22 -6.14 9.08
CA PRO A 235 13.54 -4.84 8.96
C PRO A 235 12.17 -4.93 8.30
N VAL A 236 11.21 -4.14 8.79
CA VAL A 236 9.88 -4.00 8.22
C VAL A 236 9.73 -2.62 7.62
N ILE A 237 9.15 -2.54 6.44
CA ILE A 237 8.76 -1.30 5.77
C ILE A 237 7.25 -1.36 5.63
N GLN A 238 6.53 -0.43 6.23
CA GLN A 238 5.09 -0.34 6.22
C GLN A 238 4.65 0.84 5.35
N ASP A 239 4.04 0.53 4.20
CA ASP A 239 3.26 1.50 3.45
C ASP A 239 1.90 1.70 4.14
N VAL A 240 1.56 2.93 4.52
CA VAL A 240 0.25 3.25 5.11
C VAL A 240 -0.83 3.55 4.08
N GLY A 241 -0.50 3.48 2.79
CA GLY A 241 -1.46 3.54 1.70
C GLY A 241 -2.37 2.31 1.65
N GLY A 242 -3.66 2.55 1.39
CA GLY A 242 -4.70 1.53 1.31
C GLY A 242 -5.92 1.97 2.11
N GLU A 243 -6.43 1.08 2.95
CA GLU A 243 -7.50 1.40 3.90
C GLU A 243 -7.02 2.41 4.96
N GLU A 244 -7.75 3.52 5.09
CA GLU A 244 -7.52 4.51 6.16
C GLU A 244 -8.07 3.96 7.48
N ARG A 245 -7.21 3.29 8.26
CA ARG A 245 -7.54 2.80 9.61
C ARG A 245 -6.47 3.20 10.64
N SER A 246 -6.73 3.01 11.93
CA SER A 246 -5.65 3.07 12.94
C SER A 246 -4.83 1.78 12.89
N PHE A 247 -3.55 1.84 13.28
CA PHE A 247 -2.79 0.62 13.54
C PHE A 247 -3.37 -0.10 14.75
N SER A 248 -3.24 -1.42 14.80
CA SER A 248 -3.48 -2.14 16.04
C SER A 248 -2.40 -1.85 17.09
N ASP A 249 -2.72 -2.02 18.36
CA ASP A 249 -1.75 -1.84 19.44
C ASP A 249 -0.51 -2.73 19.27
N ALA A 250 -0.72 -3.97 18.80
CA ALA A 250 0.35 -4.93 18.55
C ALA A 250 1.31 -4.44 17.45
N LEU A 251 0.76 -4.02 16.30
CA LEU A 251 1.58 -3.54 15.20
C LEU A 251 2.26 -2.20 15.55
N GLY A 252 1.54 -1.31 16.26
CA GLY A 252 2.09 -0.06 16.77
C GLY A 252 3.29 -0.28 17.69
N GLN A 253 3.21 -1.23 18.63
CA GLN A 253 4.33 -1.57 19.53
C GLN A 253 5.55 -2.09 18.77
N LEU A 254 5.35 -2.97 17.78
CA LEU A 254 6.43 -3.49 16.95
C LEU A 254 7.12 -2.38 16.14
N HIS A 255 6.36 -1.38 15.69
CA HIS A 255 6.90 -0.23 14.96
C HIS A 255 7.70 0.73 15.85
N LEU A 256 7.41 0.77 17.15
CA LEU A 256 8.05 1.67 18.12
C LEU A 256 9.29 1.07 18.79
N GLU A 257 9.52 -0.24 18.69
CA GLU A 257 10.62 -0.93 19.36
C GLU A 257 11.98 -0.67 18.68
N PRO A 258 12.87 0.18 19.25
CA PRO A 258 14.06 0.66 18.55
C PRO A 258 15.17 -0.40 18.42
N ASN A 259 15.11 -1.47 19.23
CA ASN A 259 16.27 -2.29 19.58
C ASN A 259 16.36 -3.65 18.85
N HIS A 260 15.38 -4.03 18.02
CA HIS A 260 15.34 -5.37 17.41
C HIS A 260 15.00 -5.40 15.92
N CYS A 261 14.10 -4.52 15.46
CA CYS A 261 13.68 -4.44 14.07
C CYS A 261 13.51 -2.98 13.68
N LYS A 262 14.27 -2.53 12.68
CA LYS A 262 14.03 -1.19 12.12
C LYS A 262 12.74 -1.22 11.32
N THR A 263 11.74 -0.47 11.78
CA THR A 263 10.51 -0.23 11.05
C THR A 263 10.56 1.11 10.34
N PHE A 264 10.21 1.13 9.06
CA PHE A 264 10.05 2.35 8.27
C PHE A 264 8.60 2.52 7.86
N VAL A 265 8.02 3.68 8.10
CA VAL A 265 6.61 3.97 7.76
C VAL A 265 6.58 5.06 6.69
N PHE A 266 5.89 4.82 5.58
CA PHE A 266 5.72 5.79 4.50
C PHE A 266 4.34 5.65 3.86
N GLN A 267 3.92 6.59 3.01
CA GLN A 267 2.66 6.48 2.26
C GLN A 267 2.93 6.51 0.76
N SER A 268 2.46 5.50 0.02
CA SER A 268 2.39 5.56 -1.44
C SER A 268 1.10 6.24 -1.91
N GLU A 269 1.23 7.14 -2.89
CA GLU A 269 0.08 7.73 -3.57
C GLU A 269 -0.59 6.68 -4.48
N SER A 270 -1.91 6.53 -4.36
CA SER A 270 -2.71 5.92 -5.43
C SER A 270 -2.98 6.96 -6.51
N MET A 271 -3.10 6.56 -7.79
CA MET A 271 -3.47 7.49 -8.86
C MET A 271 -4.87 8.08 -8.59
N ARG A 272 -4.94 9.36 -8.19
CA ARG A 272 -6.18 10.05 -7.80
C ARG A 272 -6.80 10.94 -8.89
N SER A 273 -6.22 11.00 -10.09
CA SER A 273 -6.84 11.61 -11.28
C SER A 273 -5.98 11.40 -12.53
N THR A 274 -6.57 11.43 -13.74
CA THR A 274 -5.81 11.58 -14.99
C THR A 274 -5.18 12.97 -15.16
N LYS A 275 -5.61 13.99 -14.41
CA LYS A 275 -4.92 15.30 -14.37
C LYS A 275 -3.54 15.21 -13.73
N ASP A 276 -3.37 14.41 -12.68
CA ASP A 276 -2.06 14.20 -12.03
C ASP A 276 -1.03 13.54 -12.95
N SER A 277 -1.50 12.77 -13.94
CA SER A 277 -0.62 12.10 -14.91
C SER A 277 -0.06 13.02 -16.00
N LYS A 278 -0.69 14.18 -16.25
CA LYS A 278 -0.21 15.15 -17.25
C LYS A 278 0.79 16.17 -16.68
N GLU A 279 0.77 16.41 -15.37
CA GLU A 279 1.72 17.32 -14.72
C GLU A 279 3.03 16.64 -14.27
N LYS A 280 3.05 15.32 -14.06
CA LYS A 280 4.26 14.59 -13.63
C LYS A 280 5.18 14.11 -14.78
N VAL A 281 4.88 14.46 -16.03
CA VAL A 281 5.67 14.05 -17.23
C VAL A 281 6.16 15.26 -18.07
N ALA A 282 6.15 16.47 -17.50
CA ALA A 282 6.71 17.67 -18.14
C ALA A 282 8.08 18.04 -17.57
#